data_AF-A0A2N2S6P9-F1
#
_entry.id   AF-A0A2N2S6P9-F1
#
_cell.length_a   1.000
_cell.length_b   1.000
_cell.length_c   1.000
_cell.angle_alpha   90.00
_cell.angle_beta   90.00
_cell.angle_gamma   90.00
#
_symmetry.space_group_name_H-M   'P 1'
#
loop_
_entity.id
_entity.type
_entity.pdbx_description
1 polymer ?
#
loop_
_entity_poly.entity_id
_entity_poly.type
_entity_poly.pdbx_seq_one_letter_code
_entity_poly.pdbx_strand_id
1 'polypeptide(L)'
;MDSLSYEFEDGKSQFEIDIKGNDGRNWEVECDASSGKINRIEREISASAPEFKSKAKIRLDAAIKIALDKYPGEVINIEYDLEDDGEISYEFIIKTQDGKTIEIEVDAESGKLAGYEEVIYRIGN
;
A
#
# COMPACT_ATOMS: atom_id res chain seq x y z
N MET A 1 -8.56 7.69 12.70
CA MET A 1 -8.35 8.16 11.33
C MET A 1 -7.03 8.85 11.40
N ASP A 2 -6.06 8.16 10.84
CA ASP A 2 -4.65 8.42 10.98
C ASP A 2 -4.20 9.07 9.66
N SER A 3 -4.69 8.54 8.55
CA SER A 3 -4.63 9.13 7.22
C SER A 3 -5.98 9.03 6.46
N LEU A 4 -6.05 9.75 5.34
CA LEU A 4 -7.00 9.53 4.25
C LEU A 4 -6.33 9.96 2.95
N SER A 5 -6.38 9.09 1.95
CA SER A 5 -5.92 9.36 0.60
C SER A 5 -7.08 9.31 -0.38
N TYR A 6 -6.93 10.01 -1.51
CA TYR A 6 -7.82 9.91 -2.66
C TYR A 6 -6.99 9.43 -3.86
N GLU A 7 -7.13 8.15 -4.18
CA GLU A 7 -6.48 7.54 -5.33
C GLU A 7 -7.34 7.55 -6.59
N PHE A 8 -6.62 7.42 -7.72
CA PHE A 8 -7.18 7.08 -9.00
C PHE A 8 -6.43 5.92 -9.65
N GLU A 9 -7.16 4.85 -9.98
CA GLU A 9 -6.63 3.70 -10.72
C GLU A 9 -7.61 3.33 -11.86
N ASP A 10 -7.09 3.17 -13.09
CA ASP A 10 -7.83 2.63 -14.24
C ASP A 10 -9.23 3.22 -14.49
N GLY A 11 -9.37 4.54 -14.31
CA GLY A 11 -10.65 5.23 -14.53
C GLY A 11 -11.59 5.23 -13.33
N LYS A 12 -11.17 4.66 -12.21
CA LYS A 12 -11.93 4.56 -10.97
C LYS A 12 -11.28 5.43 -9.90
N SER A 13 -12.13 5.99 -9.07
CA SER A 13 -11.77 6.83 -7.94
C SER A 13 -12.04 6.07 -6.65
N GLN A 14 -11.10 6.12 -5.71
CA GLN A 14 -11.26 5.48 -4.41
C GLN A 14 -10.73 6.36 -3.27
N PHE A 15 -11.10 5.98 -2.06
CA PHE A 15 -10.48 6.48 -0.85
C PHE A 15 -9.86 5.31 -0.12
N GLU A 16 -8.58 5.43 0.18
CA GLU A 16 -7.84 4.68 1.18
C GLU A 16 -7.91 5.45 2.52
N ILE A 17 -8.15 4.73 3.62
CA ILE A 17 -8.38 5.33 4.94
C ILE A 17 -7.69 4.51 6.02
N ASP A 18 -6.64 5.08 6.60
CA ASP A 18 -5.99 4.50 7.77
C ASP A 18 -6.73 4.80 9.06
N ILE A 19 -7.04 3.75 9.81
CA ILE A 19 -7.75 3.83 11.08
C ILE A 19 -7.13 2.94 12.15
N LYS A 20 -7.08 3.49 13.37
CA LYS A 20 -6.91 2.66 14.57
C LYS A 20 -8.19 1.91 14.93
N GLY A 21 -8.16 0.59 14.83
CA GLY A 21 -9.25 -0.29 15.25
C GLY A 21 -9.43 -0.36 16.77
N ASN A 22 -10.62 -0.78 17.22
CA ASN A 22 -10.89 -1.02 18.65
C ASN A 22 -10.05 -2.18 19.24
N ASP A 23 -9.47 -3.01 18.38
CA ASP A 23 -8.51 -4.06 18.74
C ASP A 23 -7.08 -3.52 18.91
N GLY A 24 -6.87 -2.21 18.69
CA GLY A 24 -5.57 -1.56 18.77
C GLY A 24 -4.66 -1.84 17.58
N ARG A 25 -5.17 -2.41 16.48
CA ARG A 25 -4.43 -2.56 15.22
C ARG A 25 -4.66 -1.35 14.31
N ASN A 26 -3.70 -1.13 13.41
CA ASN A 26 -3.89 -0.23 12.28
C ASN A 26 -4.58 -1.04 11.17
N TRP A 27 -5.55 -0.41 10.55
CA TRP A 27 -6.31 -0.97 9.45
C TRP A 27 -6.34 0.07 8.36
N GLU A 28 -6.16 -0.39 7.15
CA GLU A 28 -6.30 0.38 5.95
C GLU A 28 -7.55 -0.11 5.23
N VAL A 29 -8.38 0.83 4.78
CA VAL A 29 -9.68 0.51 4.18
C VAL A 29 -9.83 1.29 2.89
N GLU A 30 -9.80 0.57 1.78
CA GLU A 30 -10.10 1.11 0.47
C GLU A 30 -11.59 0.98 0.13
N CYS A 31 -12.18 2.07 -0.38
CA CYS A 31 -13.55 2.07 -0.84
C CYS A 31 -13.77 2.91 -2.10
N ASP A 32 -14.73 2.49 -2.93
CA ASP A 32 -15.15 3.26 -4.10
C ASP A 32 -15.64 4.66 -3.68
N ALA A 33 -15.05 5.72 -4.25
CA ALA A 33 -15.27 7.09 -3.81
C ALA A 33 -16.70 7.60 -4.04
N SER A 34 -17.45 6.95 -4.95
CA SER A 34 -18.81 7.37 -5.31
C SER A 34 -19.89 6.71 -4.45
N SER A 35 -19.67 5.45 -4.08
CA SER A 35 -20.67 4.59 -3.44
C SER A 35 -20.33 4.25 -1.99
N GLY A 36 -19.07 4.43 -1.58
CA GLY A 36 -18.56 3.99 -0.28
C GLY A 36 -18.50 2.47 -0.14
N LYS A 37 -18.60 1.72 -1.25
CA LYS A 37 -18.46 0.26 -1.23
C LYS A 37 -17.00 -0.07 -0.92
N ILE A 38 -16.76 -0.80 0.16
CA ILE A 38 -15.45 -1.32 0.54
C ILE A 38 -15.00 -2.36 -0.51
N ASN A 39 -13.79 -2.16 -1.02
CA ASN A 39 -13.16 -3.06 -1.99
C ASN A 39 -12.05 -3.88 -1.34
N ARG A 40 -11.31 -3.28 -0.40
CA ARG A 40 -10.18 -3.90 0.29
C ARG A 40 -10.13 -3.50 1.76
N ILE A 41 -9.61 -4.40 2.58
CA ILE A 41 -9.31 -4.17 3.98
C ILE A 41 -7.97 -4.84 4.24
N GLU A 42 -7.04 -4.06 4.76
CA GLU A 42 -5.70 -4.51 5.10
C GLU A 42 -5.34 -4.13 6.51
N ARG A 43 -4.26 -4.75 6.99
CA ARG A 43 -3.61 -4.36 8.23
C ARG A 43 -2.17 -3.98 7.96
N GLU A 44 -1.87 -2.72 8.22
CA GLU A 44 -0.50 -2.30 8.45
C GLU A 44 0.09 -3.09 9.65
N ILE A 45 1.16 -3.82 9.39
CA ILE A 45 1.93 -4.58 10.37
C ILE A 45 3.39 -4.14 10.36
N SER A 46 4.17 -4.58 11.36
CA SER A 46 5.61 -4.29 11.35
C SER A 46 6.38 -5.30 10.51
N ALA A 47 7.52 -4.88 9.95
CA ALA A 47 8.52 -5.78 9.35
C ALA A 47 8.96 -6.96 10.25
N SER A 48 8.77 -6.83 11.57
CA SER A 48 9.12 -7.85 12.56
C SER A 48 7.98 -8.81 12.91
N ALA A 49 6.77 -8.56 12.41
CA ALA A 49 5.58 -9.33 12.70
C ALA A 49 5.77 -10.80 12.29
N PRO A 50 5.39 -11.77 13.14
CA PRO A 50 5.49 -13.20 12.80
C PRO A 50 4.78 -13.55 11.50
N GLU A 51 3.61 -12.96 11.24
CA GLU A 51 2.83 -13.15 10.00
C GLU A 51 3.68 -12.81 8.77
N PHE A 52 4.28 -11.62 8.75
CA PHE A 52 5.15 -11.16 7.67
C PHE A 52 6.40 -12.03 7.52
N LYS A 53 7.17 -12.19 8.62
CA LYS A 53 8.45 -12.90 8.59
C LYS A 53 8.33 -14.37 8.22
N SER A 54 7.19 -14.99 8.52
CA SER A 54 6.97 -16.41 8.24
C SER A 54 6.79 -16.71 6.75
N LYS A 55 6.35 -15.72 5.96
CA LYS A 55 6.04 -15.87 4.53
C LYS A 55 7.01 -15.12 3.62
N ALA A 56 7.58 -14.00 4.07
CA ALA A 56 8.41 -13.13 3.25
C ALA A 56 9.65 -13.86 2.71
N LYS A 57 9.81 -13.87 1.39
CA LYS A 57 10.98 -14.41 0.67
C LYS A 57 11.75 -13.32 -0.06
N ILE A 58 11.06 -12.24 -0.42
CA ILE A 58 11.65 -11.04 -1.01
C ILE A 58 12.08 -10.12 0.11
N ARG A 59 13.30 -9.60 0.02
CA ARG A 59 13.81 -8.60 0.94
C ARG A 59 13.38 -7.21 0.49
N LEU A 60 13.22 -6.29 1.44
CA LEU A 60 12.86 -4.89 1.18
C LEU A 60 13.72 -4.24 0.08
N ASP A 61 15.04 -4.43 0.11
CA ASP A 61 15.94 -3.83 -0.89
C ASP A 61 15.70 -4.36 -2.31
N ALA A 62 15.28 -5.63 -2.44
CA ALA A 62 14.88 -6.20 -3.72
C ALA A 62 13.49 -5.70 -4.15
N ALA A 63 12.53 -5.57 -3.23
CA ALA A 63 11.19 -5.03 -3.51
C ALA A 63 11.26 -3.56 -3.98
N ILE A 64 12.02 -2.71 -3.28
CA ILE A 64 12.30 -1.32 -3.70
C ILE A 64 12.89 -1.30 -5.11
N LYS A 65 13.85 -2.19 -5.41
CA LYS A 65 14.43 -2.27 -6.75
C LYS A 65 13.38 -2.64 -7.80
N ILE A 66 12.52 -3.63 -7.52
CA ILE A 66 11.45 -4.05 -8.44
C ILE A 66 10.52 -2.87 -8.75
N ALA A 67 10.09 -2.13 -7.72
CA ALA A 67 9.22 -0.98 -7.89
C ALA A 67 9.90 0.15 -8.69
N LEU A 68 11.13 0.54 -8.31
CA LEU A 68 11.86 1.65 -8.95
C LEU A 68 12.36 1.34 -10.36
N ASP A 69 12.61 0.07 -10.70
CA ASP A 69 12.93 -0.34 -12.07
C ASP A 69 11.73 -0.09 -13.01
N LYS A 70 10.50 -0.21 -12.50
CA LYS A 70 9.25 0.00 -13.26
C LYS A 70 8.78 1.45 -13.21
N TYR A 71 8.86 2.08 -12.05
CA TYR A 71 8.41 3.45 -11.78
C TYR A 71 9.56 4.28 -11.19
N PRO A 72 10.42 4.85 -12.05
CA PRO A 72 11.57 5.64 -11.60
C PRO A 72 11.12 6.85 -10.78
N GLY A 73 11.69 6.98 -9.58
CA GLY A 73 11.30 8.02 -8.64
C GLY A 73 12.05 7.94 -7.31
N GLU A 74 11.47 8.57 -6.31
CA GLU A 74 11.90 8.54 -4.91
C GLU A 74 10.82 7.83 -4.09
N VAL A 75 11.19 6.77 -3.37
CA VAL A 75 10.31 6.16 -2.36
C VAL A 75 10.22 7.13 -1.18
N ILE A 76 9.03 7.58 -0.86
CA ILE A 76 8.76 8.56 0.21
C ILE A 76 8.02 7.95 1.41
N ASN A 77 7.37 6.80 1.23
CA ASN A 77 6.82 5.98 2.33
C ASN A 77 7.05 4.48 2.05
N ILE A 78 7.12 3.68 3.11
CA ILE A 78 7.24 2.22 3.07
C ILE A 78 6.37 1.63 4.16
N GLU A 79 5.40 0.82 3.77
CA GLU A 79 4.52 0.08 4.68
C GLU A 79 4.67 -1.44 4.48
N TYR A 80 4.04 -2.21 5.35
CA TYR A 80 4.14 -3.67 5.37
C TYR A 80 2.78 -4.22 5.74
N ASP A 81 2.15 -4.87 4.78
CA ASP A 81 0.71 -5.11 4.92
C ASP A 81 0.41 -6.59 4.96
N LEU A 82 -0.78 -6.87 5.50
CA LEU A 82 -1.36 -8.19 5.57
C LEU A 82 -2.81 -8.10 5.11
N GLU A 83 -3.04 -8.71 3.96
CA GLU A 83 -4.36 -8.90 3.39
C GLU A 83 -5.25 -9.80 4.26
N ASP A 84 -6.55 -9.69 4.06
CA ASP A 84 -7.55 -10.56 4.68
C ASP A 84 -7.37 -12.05 4.33
N ASP A 85 -6.80 -12.38 3.16
CA ASP A 85 -6.46 -13.76 2.76
C ASP A 85 -5.07 -14.22 3.25
N GLY A 86 -4.35 -13.30 3.89
CA GLY A 86 -3.04 -13.50 4.48
C GLY A 86 -1.87 -13.33 3.51
N GLU A 87 -2.08 -12.88 2.26
CA GLU A 87 -0.99 -12.35 1.45
C GLU A 87 -0.30 -11.18 2.18
N ILE A 88 0.99 -10.98 1.89
CA ILE A 88 1.80 -9.95 2.55
C ILE A 88 2.51 -9.13 1.49
N SER A 89 2.47 -7.81 1.61
CA SER A 89 3.03 -6.90 0.63
C SER A 89 3.98 -5.90 1.28
N TYR A 90 4.88 -5.38 0.45
CA TYR A 90 5.49 -4.09 0.72
C TYR A 90 4.71 -3.06 -0.06
N GLU A 91 4.12 -2.08 0.60
CA GLU A 91 3.57 -0.91 -0.06
C GLU A 91 4.61 0.22 -0.10
N PHE A 92 4.66 0.91 -1.23
CA PHE A 92 5.51 2.06 -1.45
C PHE A 92 4.73 3.24 -2.00
N ILE A 93 4.79 4.38 -1.30
CA ILE A 93 4.48 5.66 -1.93
C ILE A 93 5.74 6.16 -2.65
N ILE A 94 5.64 6.32 -3.96
CA ILE A 94 6.71 6.77 -4.85
C ILE A 94 6.35 8.11 -5.46
N LYS A 95 7.21 9.11 -5.25
CA LYS A 95 7.21 10.33 -6.04
C LYS A 95 7.97 10.09 -7.33
N THR A 96 7.25 9.95 -8.43
CA THR A 96 7.82 9.60 -9.74
C THR A 96 8.53 10.80 -10.37
N GLN A 97 9.43 10.53 -11.33
CA GLN A 97 10.18 11.58 -12.04
C GLN A 97 9.30 12.51 -12.87
N ASP A 98 8.14 12.04 -13.35
CA ASP A 98 7.16 12.87 -14.06
C ASP A 98 6.28 13.71 -13.11
N GLY A 99 6.54 13.63 -11.80
CA GLY A 99 5.95 14.49 -10.79
C GLY A 99 4.65 13.99 -10.18
N LYS A 100 4.23 12.76 -10.51
CA LYS A 100 3.11 12.09 -9.85
C LYS A 100 3.55 11.52 -8.50
N THR A 101 2.55 11.29 -7.65
CA THR A 101 2.70 10.42 -6.48
C THR A 101 1.89 9.17 -6.79
N ILE A 102 2.52 8.01 -6.69
CA ILE A 102 1.84 6.74 -6.87
C ILE A 102 2.04 5.88 -5.64
N GLU A 103 1.07 5.06 -5.34
CA GLU A 103 1.17 3.95 -4.40
C GLU A 103 1.33 2.66 -5.18
N ILE A 104 2.16 1.77 -4.67
CA ILE A 104 2.39 0.48 -5.31
C ILE A 104 2.79 -0.59 -4.34
N GLU A 105 2.23 -1.77 -4.55
CA GLU A 105 2.57 -2.95 -3.77
C GLU A 105 3.43 -3.97 -4.51
N VAL A 106 4.34 -4.57 -3.75
CA VAL A 106 5.12 -5.74 -4.14
C VAL A 106 4.83 -6.87 -3.18
N ASP A 107 4.27 -7.97 -3.69
CA ASP A 107 4.04 -9.18 -2.89
C ASP A 107 5.38 -9.69 -2.31
N ALA A 108 5.45 -9.77 -0.98
CA ALA A 108 6.68 -10.05 -0.25
C ALA A 108 7.10 -11.52 -0.32
N GLU A 109 6.23 -12.43 -0.79
CA GLU A 109 6.54 -13.84 -0.98
C GLU A 109 7.11 -14.15 -2.39
N SER A 110 6.56 -13.53 -3.44
CA SER A 110 6.85 -13.85 -4.84
C SER A 110 7.58 -12.73 -5.58
N GLY A 111 7.50 -11.49 -5.11
CA GLY A 111 8.05 -10.31 -5.78
C GLY A 111 7.20 -9.83 -6.93
N LYS A 112 5.96 -10.29 -7.03
CA LYS A 112 5.00 -9.82 -8.02
C LYS A 112 4.64 -8.36 -7.70
N LEU A 113 4.85 -7.50 -8.69
CA LEU A 113 4.46 -6.09 -8.65
C LEU A 113 2.98 -5.98 -9.04
N ALA A 114 2.18 -5.27 -8.24
CA ALA A 114 0.78 -4.98 -8.52
C ALA A 114 0.62 -3.87 -9.58
N GLY A 115 -0.64 -3.43 -9.78
CA GLY A 115 -0.95 -2.14 -10.38
C GLY A 115 -0.38 -1.00 -9.54
N TYR A 116 -0.66 0.24 -9.93
CA TYR A 116 -0.33 1.39 -9.09
C TYR A 116 -1.56 2.27 -8.99
N GLU A 117 -1.67 2.96 -7.87
CA GLU A 117 -2.75 3.88 -7.61
C GLU A 117 -2.18 5.30 -7.61
N GLU A 118 -2.76 6.22 -8.40
CA GLU A 118 -2.27 7.60 -8.42
C GLU A 118 -2.86 8.35 -7.22
N VAL A 119 -2.01 8.68 -6.24
CA VAL A 119 -2.40 9.44 -5.05
C VAL A 119 -2.59 10.90 -5.43
N ILE A 120 -3.84 11.34 -5.58
CA ILE A 120 -4.18 12.70 -6.01
C ILE A 120 -4.03 13.69 -4.84
N TYR A 121 -4.43 13.28 -3.63
CA TYR A 121 -4.09 13.97 -2.39
C TYR A 121 -4.15 13.00 -1.21
N ARG A 122 -3.31 13.25 -0.20
CA ARG A 122 -3.31 12.55 1.10
C ARG A 122 -3.36 13.56 2.24
N ILE A 123 -4.07 13.23 3.30
CA ILE A 123 -4.17 14.00 4.55
C ILE A 123 -3.85 13.06 5.70
N GLY A 124 -2.95 13.46 6.59
CA GLY A 124 -2.48 12.60 7.66
C GLY A 124 -1.05 12.15 7.40
N ASN A 125 -0.61 11.15 8.16
CA ASN A 125 0.73 10.59 8.03
C ASN A 125 0.62 9.22 7.38
#